data_AF-A0A0F9L296-F1
#
_entry.id   AF-A0A0F9L296-F1
#
_cell.length_a   1.000
_cell.length_b   1.000
_cell.length_c   1.000
_cell.angle_alpha   90.00
_cell.angle_beta   90.00
_cell.angle_gamma   90.00
#
_symmetry.space_group_name_H-M   'P 1'
#
loop_
_entity.id
_entity.type
_entity.pdbx_description
1 polymer ?
#
loop_
_entity_poly.entity_id
_entity_poly.type
_entity_poly.pdbx_seq_one_letter_code
_entity_poly.pdbx_strand_id
1 'polypeptide(L)'
;MVEQAEKTDGTVTSPSSETSEEQPVTFTQEQLDAAVRKSTSDALATAGREAKTLEETRKANAATLKSLNERETTLRRATETAENATARASEDPDAYKNLEARRDTQRREDAIVSDRAALDERERTVTAAASVINATKIAAESKVDAETLLKFTDGTEDAMKELALQLQTPEAAPATTITPDPGTGSGGVKEQAPRTALDNAKRILEVTMANPSHEKSKAM
;
A
#
# COMPACT_ATOMS: atom_id res chain seq x y z
N MET A 1 52.90 -69.26 17.62
CA MET A 1 52.87 -68.44 18.84
C MET A 1 53.47 -67.09 18.48
N VAL A 2 52.75 -65.98 18.75
CA VAL A 2 53.20 -64.68 19.34
C VAL A 2 54.54 -64.10 18.80
N GLU A 3 54.76 -62.83 18.42
CA GLU A 3 54.06 -61.54 18.30
C GLU A 3 55.18 -60.50 18.01
N GLN A 4 54.85 -59.30 17.48
CA GLN A 4 55.60 -58.02 17.56
C GLN A 4 56.95 -57.89 16.79
N ALA A 5 57.37 -56.74 16.21
CA ALA A 5 56.93 -55.35 16.24
C ALA A 5 57.40 -54.57 14.98
N GLU A 6 56.57 -53.59 14.59
CA GLU A 6 56.89 -52.20 14.17
C GLU A 6 57.69 -51.87 12.89
N LYS A 7 56.96 -51.25 11.95
CA LYS A 7 57.39 -50.27 10.93
C LYS A 7 57.28 -48.85 11.51
N THR A 8 58.23 -47.99 11.18
CA THR A 8 58.17 -46.51 10.94
C THR A 8 59.59 -46.10 10.48
N ASP A 9 59.93 -45.08 9.72
CA ASP A 9 59.32 -43.87 9.12
C ASP A 9 60.36 -43.43 8.06
N GLY A 10 60.12 -42.69 6.97
CA GLY A 10 59.35 -41.46 6.89
C GLY A 10 60.21 -40.41 6.18
N THR A 11 60.30 -40.48 4.85
CA THR A 11 60.75 -39.35 4.01
C THR A 11 59.59 -38.95 3.12
N VAL A 12 58.77 -38.03 3.61
CA VAL A 12 57.66 -37.43 2.87
C VAL A 12 58.25 -36.34 1.97
N THR A 13 58.42 -36.66 0.68
CA THR A 13 58.60 -35.64 -0.35
C THR A 13 57.22 -35.07 -0.67
N SER A 14 56.84 -33.98 -0.02
CA SER A 14 55.62 -33.25 -0.39
C SER A 14 55.81 -32.55 -1.74
N PRO A 15 54.96 -32.79 -2.76
CA PRO A 15 54.79 -31.84 -3.84
C PRO A 15 54.13 -30.60 -3.26
N SER A 16 54.78 -29.45 -3.36
CA SER A 16 54.20 -28.15 -3.06
C SER A 16 52.91 -27.98 -3.89
N SER A 17 51.78 -27.90 -3.21
CA SER A 17 50.52 -27.46 -3.79
C SER A 17 50.63 -25.97 -4.07
N GLU A 18 50.89 -25.59 -5.32
CA GLU A 18 50.59 -24.26 -5.81
C GLU A 18 49.07 -24.05 -5.71
N THR A 19 48.61 -23.51 -4.59
CA THR A 19 47.28 -22.91 -4.53
C THR A 19 47.33 -21.66 -5.39
N SER A 20 46.88 -21.77 -6.63
CA SER A 20 46.57 -20.61 -7.46
C SER A 20 45.53 -19.79 -6.72
N GLU A 21 45.98 -18.73 -6.04
CA GLU A 21 45.10 -17.70 -5.50
C GLU A 21 44.45 -17.01 -6.70
N GLU A 22 43.30 -17.53 -7.15
CA GLU A 22 42.43 -16.79 -8.06
C GLU A 22 42.06 -15.49 -7.35
N GLN A 23 42.55 -14.36 -7.87
CA GLN A 23 42.12 -13.06 -7.38
C GLN A 23 40.59 -12.99 -7.48
N PRO A 24 39.88 -12.53 -6.44
CA PRO A 24 38.44 -12.35 -6.54
C PRO A 24 38.16 -11.38 -7.69
N VAL A 25 37.36 -11.82 -8.66
CA VAL A 25 36.89 -10.95 -9.74
C VAL A 25 36.04 -9.84 -9.09
N THR A 26 36.64 -8.68 -8.93
CA THR A 26 35.97 -7.50 -8.39
C THR A 26 35.32 -6.75 -9.55
N PHE A 27 34.02 -6.52 -9.46
CA PHE A 27 33.31 -5.72 -10.44
C PHE A 27 33.81 -4.27 -10.38
N THR A 28 34.04 -3.65 -11.53
CA THR A 28 34.36 -2.22 -11.56
C THR A 28 33.14 -1.40 -11.15
N GLN A 29 33.36 -0.18 -10.66
CA GLN A 29 32.24 0.70 -10.30
C GLN A 29 31.33 0.97 -11.51
N GLU A 30 31.87 1.09 -12.73
CA GLU A 30 31.03 1.20 -13.92
C GLU A 30 30.17 -0.04 -14.20
N GLN A 31 30.68 -1.24 -13.89
CA GLN A 31 29.91 -2.49 -14.04
C GLN A 31 28.77 -2.57 -13.03
N LEU A 32 29.00 -2.14 -11.79
CA LEU A 32 27.97 -2.04 -10.76
C LEU A 32 26.92 -0.99 -11.14
N ASP A 33 27.34 0.21 -11.55
CA ASP A 33 26.42 1.29 -11.96
C ASP A 33 25.60 0.89 -13.20
N ALA A 34 26.20 0.19 -14.17
CA ALA A 34 25.49 -0.34 -15.33
C ALA A 34 24.47 -1.43 -14.95
N ALA A 35 24.83 -2.31 -14.02
CA ALA A 35 23.92 -3.33 -13.49
C ALA A 35 22.73 -2.71 -12.74
N VAL A 36 22.97 -1.68 -11.91
CA VAL A 36 21.93 -0.94 -11.20
C VAL A 36 21.00 -0.21 -12.17
N ARG A 37 21.54 0.48 -13.18
CA ARG A 37 20.73 1.15 -14.22
C ARG A 37 19.88 0.16 -15.01
N LYS A 38 20.44 -1.01 -15.35
CA LYS A 38 19.68 -2.06 -16.03
C LYS A 38 18.57 -2.64 -15.15
N SER A 39 18.90 -2.98 -13.90
CA SER A 39 17.93 -3.50 -12.92
C SER A 39 16.78 -2.53 -12.68
N THR A 40 17.07 -1.24 -12.49
CA THR A 40 16.04 -0.21 -12.31
C THR A 40 15.19 -0.03 -13.56
N SER A 41 15.78 -0.04 -14.75
CA SER A 41 15.04 0.00 -16.02
C SER A 41 14.12 -1.21 -16.19
N ASP A 42 14.61 -2.42 -15.91
CA ASP A 42 13.83 -3.66 -16.02
C ASP A 42 12.69 -3.71 -14.99
N ALA A 43 12.94 -3.21 -13.77
CA ALA A 43 11.93 -3.07 -12.72
C ALA A 43 10.83 -2.08 -13.13
N LEU A 44 11.19 -0.90 -13.66
CA LEU A 44 10.23 0.10 -14.14
C LEU A 44 9.43 -0.41 -15.34
N ALA A 45 10.07 -1.12 -16.27
CA ALA A 45 9.38 -1.73 -17.40
C ALA A 45 8.37 -2.81 -16.94
N THR A 46 8.73 -3.58 -15.92
CA THR A 46 7.86 -4.60 -15.33
C THR A 46 6.68 -3.97 -14.58
N ALA A 47 6.95 -2.96 -13.74
CA ALA A 47 5.91 -2.20 -13.06
C ALA A 47 4.93 -1.53 -14.06
N GLY A 48 5.42 -1.02 -15.18
CA GLY A 48 4.59 -0.46 -16.24
C GLY A 48 3.68 -1.50 -16.91
N ARG A 49 4.19 -2.72 -17.15
CA ARG A 49 3.37 -3.84 -17.66
C ARG A 49 2.31 -4.27 -16.66
N GLU A 50 2.70 -4.45 -15.40
CA GLU A 50 1.78 -4.82 -14.32
C GLU A 50 0.67 -3.79 -14.11
N ALA A 51 1.01 -2.49 -14.14
CA ALA A 51 0.03 -1.42 -14.06
C ALA A 51 -1.00 -1.48 -15.19
N LYS A 52 -0.55 -1.77 -16.42
CA LYS A 52 -1.45 -1.95 -17.57
C LYS A 52 -2.35 -3.17 -17.42
N THR A 53 -1.80 -4.31 -16.99
CA THR A 53 -2.58 -5.53 -16.70
C THR A 53 -3.60 -5.28 -15.58
N LEU A 54 -3.24 -4.52 -14.55
CA LEU A 54 -4.14 -4.13 -13.48
C LEU A 54 -5.27 -3.23 -13.99
N GLU A 55 -4.98 -2.31 -14.91
CA GLU A 55 -6.00 -1.45 -15.53
C GLU A 55 -6.96 -2.27 -16.40
N GLU A 56 -6.44 -3.19 -17.21
CA GLU A 56 -7.24 -4.08 -18.07
C GLU A 56 -8.14 -5.01 -17.23
N THR A 57 -7.62 -5.59 -16.15
CA THR A 57 -8.41 -6.40 -15.22
C THR A 57 -9.47 -5.58 -14.48
N ARG A 58 -9.17 -4.35 -14.07
CA ARG A 58 -10.17 -3.42 -13.50
C ARG A 58 -11.29 -3.13 -14.50
N LYS A 59 -10.96 -2.86 -15.76
CA LYS A 59 -11.97 -2.63 -16.82
C LYS A 59 -12.83 -3.88 -17.06
N ALA A 60 -12.22 -5.06 -17.14
CA ALA A 60 -12.94 -6.32 -17.29
C ALA A 60 -13.88 -6.61 -16.11
N ASN A 61 -13.42 -6.35 -14.88
CA ASN A 61 -14.25 -6.50 -13.68
C ASN A 61 -15.41 -5.50 -13.68
N ALA A 62 -15.17 -4.24 -14.03
CA ALA A 62 -16.23 -3.23 -14.13
C ALA A 62 -17.30 -3.61 -15.17
N ALA A 63 -16.89 -4.12 -16.34
CA ALA A 63 -17.80 -4.62 -17.36
C ALA A 63 -18.62 -5.84 -16.87
N THR A 64 -17.96 -6.76 -16.15
CA THR A 64 -18.62 -7.94 -15.57
C THR A 64 -19.65 -7.54 -14.51
N LEU A 65 -19.28 -6.64 -13.60
CA LEU A 65 -20.20 -6.11 -12.58
C LEU A 65 -21.41 -5.42 -13.22
N LYS A 66 -21.19 -4.62 -14.27
CA LYS A 66 -22.29 -3.99 -15.01
C LYS A 66 -23.24 -5.01 -15.62
N SER A 67 -22.70 -6.03 -16.29
CA SER A 67 -23.50 -7.11 -16.89
C SER A 67 -24.29 -7.91 -15.84
N LEU A 68 -23.68 -8.20 -14.69
CA LEU A 68 -24.35 -8.86 -13.58
C LEU A 68 -25.50 -8.02 -13.03
N ASN A 69 -25.28 -6.73 -12.80
CA ASN A 69 -26.33 -5.81 -12.34
C ASN A 69 -27.49 -5.70 -13.35
N GLU A 70 -27.20 -5.64 -14.65
CA GLU A 70 -28.23 -5.61 -15.70
C GLU A 70 -29.05 -6.91 -15.73
N ARG A 71 -28.39 -8.07 -15.60
CA ARG A 71 -29.07 -9.37 -15.51
C ARG A 71 -29.92 -9.49 -14.26
N GLU A 72 -29.41 -9.08 -13.11
CA GLU A 72 -30.16 -9.09 -11.85
C GLU A 72 -31.39 -8.19 -11.95
N THR A 73 -31.24 -6.98 -12.49
CA THR A 73 -32.37 -6.05 -12.71
C THR A 73 -33.41 -6.65 -13.64
N THR A 74 -32.97 -7.30 -14.72
CA THR A 74 -33.87 -7.94 -15.68
C THR A 74 -34.62 -9.12 -15.06
N LEU A 75 -33.92 -9.97 -14.31
CA LEU A 75 -34.51 -11.10 -13.59
C LEU A 75 -35.52 -10.61 -12.56
N ARG A 76 -35.17 -9.60 -11.76
CA ARG A 76 -36.08 -8.99 -10.77
C ARG A 76 -37.36 -8.46 -11.42
N ARG A 77 -37.26 -7.76 -12.56
CA ARG A 77 -38.45 -7.28 -13.29
C ARG A 77 -39.30 -8.44 -13.83
N ALA A 78 -38.66 -9.49 -14.33
CA ALA A 78 -39.37 -10.66 -14.84
C ALA A 78 -40.12 -11.39 -13.72
N THR A 79 -39.49 -11.61 -12.56
CA THR A 79 -40.14 -12.21 -11.38
C THR A 79 -41.26 -11.34 -10.86
N GLU A 80 -41.04 -10.02 -10.75
CA GLU A 80 -42.07 -9.10 -10.28
C GLU A 80 -43.31 -9.08 -11.17
N THR A 81 -43.11 -9.16 -12.49
CA THR A 81 -44.18 -9.22 -13.49
C THR A 81 -44.96 -10.53 -13.39
N ALA A 82 -44.25 -11.66 -13.24
CA ALA A 82 -44.87 -12.97 -13.09
C ALA A 82 -45.69 -13.08 -11.79
N GLU A 83 -45.15 -12.59 -10.67
CA GLU A 83 -45.85 -12.53 -9.38
C GLU A 83 -47.09 -11.65 -9.44
N ASN A 84 -47.00 -10.48 -10.08
CA ASN A 84 -48.16 -9.59 -10.26
C ASN A 84 -49.25 -10.26 -11.11
N ALA A 85 -48.86 -10.95 -12.19
CA ALA A 85 -49.81 -11.67 -13.04
C ALA A 85 -50.49 -12.80 -12.26
N THR A 86 -49.72 -13.56 -11.47
CA THR A 86 -50.23 -14.66 -10.64
C THR A 86 -51.18 -14.16 -9.56
N ALA A 87 -50.82 -13.07 -8.86
CA ALA A 87 -51.65 -12.50 -7.80
C ALA A 87 -52.95 -11.89 -8.34
N ARG A 88 -52.94 -11.34 -9.57
CA ARG A 88 -54.15 -10.80 -10.23
C ARG A 88 -55.07 -11.89 -10.79
N ALA A 89 -54.50 -13.02 -11.20
CA ALA A 89 -55.24 -14.17 -11.69
C ALA A 89 -55.72 -15.11 -10.56
N SER A 90 -55.32 -14.82 -9.32
CA SER A 90 -55.72 -15.60 -8.14
C SER A 90 -57.22 -15.44 -7.86
N GLU A 91 -57.83 -16.52 -7.39
CA GLU A 91 -59.22 -16.51 -6.90
C GLU A 91 -59.34 -15.86 -5.51
N ASP A 92 -58.22 -15.69 -4.80
CA ASP A 92 -58.17 -14.99 -3.51
C ASP A 92 -58.24 -13.46 -3.73
N PRO A 93 -59.29 -12.79 -3.22
CA PRO A 93 -59.52 -11.36 -3.40
C PRO A 93 -58.45 -10.47 -2.74
N ASP A 94 -57.69 -10.99 -1.77
CA ASP A 94 -56.65 -10.24 -1.07
C ASP A 94 -55.23 -10.61 -1.51
N ALA A 95 -55.05 -11.55 -2.44
CA ALA A 95 -53.73 -11.98 -2.91
C ALA A 95 -52.86 -10.82 -3.43
N TYR A 96 -53.45 -9.90 -4.19
CA TYR A 96 -52.74 -8.74 -4.71
C TYR A 96 -52.36 -7.74 -3.62
N LYS A 97 -53.26 -7.47 -2.67
CA LYS A 97 -52.99 -6.56 -1.54
C LYS A 97 -51.91 -7.12 -0.62
N ASN A 98 -51.95 -8.43 -0.34
CA ASN A 98 -50.95 -9.10 0.48
C ASN A 98 -49.57 -9.09 -0.18
N LEU A 99 -49.51 -9.26 -1.51
CA LEU A 99 -48.27 -9.11 -2.28
C LEU A 99 -47.71 -7.69 -2.19
N GLU A 100 -48.56 -6.68 -2.34
CA GLU A 100 -48.17 -5.27 -2.24
C GLU A 100 -47.66 -4.92 -0.83
N ALA A 101 -48.35 -5.34 0.22
CA ALA A 101 -47.94 -5.13 1.61
C ALA A 101 -46.59 -5.81 1.93
N ARG A 102 -46.34 -7.01 1.39
CA ARG A 102 -45.04 -7.68 1.51
C ARG A 102 -43.93 -6.90 0.83
N ARG A 103 -44.16 -6.39 -0.38
CA ARG A 103 -43.17 -5.57 -1.11
C ARG A 103 -42.89 -4.26 -0.40
N ASP A 104 -43.89 -3.61 0.16
CA ASP A 104 -43.68 -2.38 0.92
C ASP A 104 -42.86 -2.61 2.18
N THR A 105 -43.06 -3.76 2.85
CA THR A 105 -42.23 -4.15 3.99
C THR A 105 -40.79 -4.39 3.54
N GLN A 106 -40.60 -5.15 2.47
CA GLN A 106 -39.27 -5.42 1.92
C GLN A 106 -38.54 -4.15 1.49
N ARG A 107 -39.21 -3.21 0.81
CA ARG A 107 -38.63 -1.91 0.42
C ARG A 107 -38.19 -1.10 1.64
N ARG A 108 -38.94 -1.13 2.74
CA ARG A 108 -38.58 -0.45 3.98
C ARG A 108 -37.35 -1.10 4.63
N GLU A 109 -37.28 -2.42 4.63
CA GLU A 109 -36.12 -3.15 5.12
C GLU A 109 -34.86 -2.83 4.30
N ASP A 110 -34.97 -2.88 2.97
CA ASP A 110 -33.90 -2.53 2.04
C ASP A 110 -33.45 -1.06 2.24
N ALA A 111 -34.38 -0.13 2.45
CA ALA A 111 -34.07 1.26 2.73
C ALA A 111 -33.29 1.43 4.05
N ILE A 112 -33.69 0.74 5.12
CA ILE A 112 -32.98 0.79 6.41
C ILE A 112 -31.56 0.21 6.28
N VAL A 113 -31.40 -0.87 5.54
CA VAL A 113 -30.08 -1.48 5.29
C VAL A 113 -29.19 -0.51 4.49
N SER A 114 -29.74 0.10 3.45
CA SER A 114 -29.03 1.11 2.64
C SER A 114 -28.63 2.33 3.47
N ASP A 115 -29.53 2.85 4.30
CA ASP A 115 -29.27 4.02 5.15
C ASP A 115 -28.18 3.72 6.18
N ARG A 116 -28.19 2.51 6.78
CA ARG A 116 -27.12 2.07 7.69
C ARG A 116 -25.76 2.00 6.99
N ALA A 117 -25.71 1.39 5.80
CA ALA A 117 -24.47 1.32 5.03
C ALA A 117 -23.94 2.72 4.66
N ALA A 118 -24.83 3.65 4.31
CA ALA A 118 -24.46 5.04 4.01
C ALA A 118 -23.97 5.79 5.25
N LEU A 119 -24.57 5.56 6.42
CA LEU A 119 -24.12 6.11 7.69
C LEU A 119 -22.74 5.56 8.08
N ASP A 120 -22.55 4.24 8.01
CA ASP A 120 -21.25 3.60 8.31
C ASP A 120 -20.13 4.16 7.43
N GLU A 121 -20.39 4.35 6.13
CA GLU A 121 -19.41 4.92 5.21
C GLU A 121 -19.12 6.40 5.52
N ARG A 122 -20.16 7.16 5.89
CA ARG A 122 -19.99 8.54 6.34
C ARG A 122 -19.18 8.62 7.63
N GLU A 123 -19.39 7.72 8.58
CA GLU A 123 -18.63 7.67 9.81
C GLU A 123 -17.17 7.30 9.56
N ARG A 124 -16.89 6.35 8.66
CA ARG A 124 -15.52 6.00 8.25
C ARG A 124 -14.80 7.17 7.61
N THR A 125 -15.45 7.86 6.68
CA THR A 125 -14.87 9.02 5.98
C THR A 125 -14.60 10.19 6.93
N VAL A 126 -15.54 10.49 7.84
CA VAL A 126 -15.35 11.52 8.87
C VAL A 126 -14.21 11.14 9.82
N THR A 127 -14.14 9.89 10.25
CA THR A 127 -13.09 9.40 11.15
C THR A 127 -11.71 9.46 10.48
N ALA A 128 -11.62 9.05 9.21
CA ALA A 128 -10.39 9.13 8.43
C ALA A 128 -9.94 10.58 8.19
N ALA A 129 -10.87 11.50 7.94
CA ALA A 129 -10.54 12.92 7.82
C ALA A 129 -10.05 13.51 9.16
N ALA A 130 -10.72 13.16 10.26
CA ALA A 130 -10.35 13.59 11.60
C ALA A 130 -8.95 13.08 11.99
N SER A 131 -8.62 11.83 11.68
CA SER A 131 -7.30 11.26 11.98
C SER A 131 -6.19 11.99 11.22
N VAL A 132 -6.40 12.35 9.95
CA VAL A 132 -5.42 13.15 9.17
C VAL A 132 -5.23 14.54 9.77
N ILE A 133 -6.30 15.21 10.18
CA ILE A 133 -6.21 16.53 10.83
C ILE A 133 -5.46 16.43 12.16
N ASN A 134 -5.75 15.42 12.97
CA ASN A 134 -5.06 15.19 14.24
C ASN A 134 -3.58 14.87 14.03
N ALA A 135 -3.25 13.99 13.08
CA ALA A 135 -1.88 13.62 12.77
C ALA A 135 -1.07 14.82 12.32
N THR A 136 -1.60 15.66 11.43
CA THR A 136 -0.91 16.88 10.97
C THR A 136 -0.70 17.90 12.09
N LYS A 137 -1.68 18.08 12.98
CA LYS A 137 -1.54 18.96 14.15
C LYS A 137 -0.47 18.44 15.13
N ILE A 138 -0.55 17.17 15.52
CA ILE A 138 0.38 16.56 16.48
C ILE A 138 1.80 16.49 15.90
N ALA A 139 1.93 16.15 14.63
CA ALA A 139 3.20 16.17 13.89
C ALA A 139 3.86 17.55 13.94
N ALA A 140 3.09 18.62 13.71
CA ALA A 140 3.58 20.00 13.78
C ALA A 140 4.00 20.39 15.21
N GLU A 141 3.22 20.01 16.23
CA GLU A 141 3.53 20.30 17.63
C GLU A 141 4.76 19.52 18.13
N SER A 142 4.91 18.26 17.71
CA SER A 142 5.96 17.34 18.20
C SER A 142 7.19 17.25 17.29
N LYS A 143 7.20 17.95 16.14
CA LYS A 143 8.24 17.83 15.10
C LYS A 143 8.46 16.38 14.62
N VAL A 144 7.38 15.60 14.53
CA VAL A 144 7.38 14.22 14.03
C VAL A 144 6.68 14.17 12.68
N ASP A 145 6.98 13.17 11.85
CA ASP A 145 6.30 12.97 10.57
C ASP A 145 4.86 12.46 10.74
N ALA A 146 3.90 13.11 10.06
CA ALA A 146 2.47 12.79 10.16
C ALA A 146 2.13 11.43 9.53
N GLU A 147 2.82 11.03 8.46
CA GLU A 147 2.61 9.73 7.82
C GLU A 147 3.00 8.58 8.77
N THR A 148 4.08 8.76 9.52
CA THR A 148 4.50 7.84 10.58
C THR A 148 3.43 7.71 11.66
N LEU A 149 2.83 8.81 12.12
CA LEU A 149 1.75 8.74 13.13
C LEU A 149 0.53 7.98 12.61
N LEU A 150 0.10 8.22 11.36
CA LEU A 150 -1.04 7.52 10.76
C LEU A 150 -0.76 6.03 10.48
N LYS A 151 0.50 5.67 10.24
CA LYS A 151 0.89 4.30 9.93
C LYS A 151 0.94 3.39 11.15
N PHE A 152 1.29 3.95 12.31
CA PHE A 152 1.55 3.17 13.54
C PHE A 152 0.50 3.40 14.64
N THR A 153 -0.54 4.18 14.37
CA THR A 153 -1.66 4.38 15.31
C THR A 153 -3.00 4.06 14.67
N ASP A 154 -4.02 3.90 15.49
CA ASP A 154 -5.40 3.66 15.09
C ASP A 154 -6.15 4.92 14.62
N GLY A 155 -5.45 6.06 14.54
CA GLY A 155 -6.06 7.33 14.16
C GLY A 155 -6.63 8.14 15.33
N THR A 156 -6.56 7.65 16.57
CA THR A 156 -7.00 8.39 17.76
C THR A 156 -5.98 9.44 18.19
N GLU A 157 -6.47 10.56 18.72
CA GLU A 157 -5.62 11.68 19.15
C GLU A 157 -4.65 11.27 20.26
N ASP A 158 -5.11 10.46 21.22
CA ASP A 158 -4.30 10.02 22.35
C ASP A 158 -3.17 9.08 21.92
N ALA A 159 -3.45 8.09 21.07
CA ALA A 159 -2.43 7.19 20.54
C ALA A 159 -1.38 7.94 19.70
N MET A 160 -1.82 8.92 18.88
CA MET A 160 -0.90 9.76 18.11
C MET A 160 -0.02 10.63 19.01
N LYS A 161 -0.56 11.19 20.10
CA LYS A 161 0.24 11.97 21.05
C LYS A 161 1.25 11.11 21.78
N GLU A 162 0.85 9.92 22.21
CA GLU A 162 1.75 8.98 22.91
C GLU A 162 2.90 8.56 22.00
N LEU A 163 2.60 8.16 20.75
CA LEU A 163 3.62 7.81 19.78
C LEU A 163 4.50 9.01 19.41
N ALA A 164 3.91 10.20 19.22
CA ALA A 164 4.68 11.41 18.93
C ALA A 164 5.66 11.74 20.07
N LEU A 165 5.26 11.55 21.33
CA LEU A 165 6.14 11.73 22.48
C LEU A 165 7.31 10.72 22.48
N GLN A 166 7.05 9.47 22.10
CA GLN A 166 8.10 8.44 21.99
C GLN A 166 9.06 8.71 20.82
N LEU A 167 8.55 9.30 19.73
CA LEU A 167 9.32 9.63 18.53
C LEU A 167 10.06 10.97 18.61
N GLN A 168 9.73 11.82 19.59
CA GLN A 168 10.51 13.00 19.89
C GLN A 168 11.93 12.57 20.26
N THR A 169 12.84 12.75 19.31
CA THR A 169 14.27 12.58 19.57
C THR A 169 14.70 13.71 20.51
N PRO A 170 15.37 13.41 21.64
CA PRO A 170 15.86 14.45 22.52
C PRO A 170 16.82 15.34 21.71
N GLU A 171 16.48 16.62 21.64
CA GLU A 171 17.30 17.66 21.04
C GLU A 171 18.68 17.62 21.71
N ALA A 172 19.68 17.11 20.97
CA ALA A 172 21.08 16.95 21.36
C ALA A 172 21.30 16.25 22.71
N ALA A 173 21.19 14.91 22.73
CA ALA A 173 22.09 14.17 23.61
C ALA A 173 23.53 14.55 23.20
N PRO A 174 24.40 15.06 24.11
CA PRO A 174 25.79 15.27 23.75
C PRO A 174 26.31 13.92 23.26
N ALA A 175 26.77 13.87 22.01
CA ALA A 175 27.42 12.71 21.47
C ALA A 175 28.42 12.25 22.54
N THR A 176 28.20 11.08 23.15
CA THR A 176 29.23 10.45 23.95
C THR A 176 30.39 10.27 22.98
N THR A 177 31.39 11.15 23.11
CA THR A 177 32.65 11.08 22.39
C THR A 177 33.26 9.74 22.77
N ILE A 178 33.02 8.73 21.94
CA ILE A 178 33.86 7.55 21.89
C ILE A 178 35.12 8.06 21.23
N THR A 179 36.14 8.39 22.02
CA THR A 179 37.49 8.65 21.53
C THR A 179 37.96 7.39 20.79
N PRO A 180 38.17 7.43 19.47
CA PRO A 180 38.76 6.31 18.75
C PRO A 180 40.25 6.24 19.12
N ASP A 181 40.68 5.05 19.54
CA ASP A 181 42.09 4.67 19.68
C ASP A 181 42.84 5.00 18.37
N PRO A 182 44.01 5.68 18.39
CA PRO A 182 44.67 6.11 17.16
C PRO A 182 45.37 4.91 16.49
N GLY A 183 44.61 4.17 15.69
CA GLY A 183 45.08 3.08 14.85
C GLY A 183 44.55 3.20 13.42
N THR A 184 45.28 3.94 12.58
CA THR A 184 45.42 3.76 11.12
C THR A 184 44.21 3.30 10.29
N GLY A 185 43.65 4.20 9.45
CA GLY A 185 42.86 3.74 8.28
C GLY A 185 41.89 4.75 7.65
N SER A 186 42.42 5.61 6.76
CA SER A 186 41.85 6.10 5.49
C SER A 186 40.36 6.50 5.33
N GLY A 187 40.14 7.74 4.88
CA GLY A 187 39.22 8.02 3.75
C GLY A 187 37.78 8.40 4.08
N GLY A 188 37.54 9.67 4.42
CA GLY A 188 36.20 10.22 4.65
C GLY A 188 35.32 10.24 3.39
N VAL A 189 34.14 9.65 3.49
CA VAL A 189 33.03 9.85 2.56
C VAL A 189 32.27 11.11 3.00
N LYS A 190 32.29 12.16 2.17
CA LYS A 190 31.32 13.25 2.27
C LYS A 190 30.00 12.75 1.68
N GLU A 191 29.05 12.45 2.54
CA GLU A 191 27.67 12.16 2.17
C GLU A 191 27.03 13.42 1.57
N GLN A 192 26.58 13.27 0.32
CA GLN A 192 25.98 14.32 -0.48
C GLN A 192 24.48 14.37 -0.15
N ALA A 193 24.01 15.50 0.37
CA ALA A 193 22.62 15.72 0.79
C ALA A 193 21.62 15.41 -0.35
N PRO A 194 20.54 14.64 -0.09
CA PRO A 194 19.46 14.48 -1.05
C PRO A 194 18.69 15.79 -1.19
N ARG A 195 18.37 16.13 -2.45
CA ARG A 195 17.57 17.29 -2.85
C ARG A 195 16.26 17.32 -2.06
N THR A 196 15.96 18.49 -1.51
CA THR A 196 14.83 18.78 -0.63
C THR A 196 13.49 18.40 -1.25
N ALA A 197 12.67 17.66 -0.48
CA ALA A 197 11.27 17.32 -0.76
C ALA A 197 10.35 18.52 -1.06
N LEU A 198 10.83 19.74 -0.76
CA LEU A 198 10.15 21.00 -1.01
C LEU A 198 9.91 21.29 -2.51
N ASP A 199 10.78 20.79 -3.40
CA ASP A 199 10.63 21.02 -4.85
C ASP A 199 9.58 20.12 -5.50
N ASN A 200 9.33 18.92 -4.95
CA ASN A 200 8.25 18.06 -5.42
C ASN A 200 6.87 18.54 -4.94
N ALA A 201 6.78 19.10 -3.73
CA ALA A 201 5.52 19.61 -3.19
C ALA A 201 5.00 20.85 -3.95
N LYS A 202 5.89 21.75 -4.39
CA LYS A 202 5.51 22.89 -5.24
C LYS A 202 4.93 22.48 -6.59
N ARG A 203 5.44 21.39 -7.18
CA ARG A 203 4.98 20.91 -8.50
C ARG A 203 3.59 20.29 -8.46
N ILE A 204 3.19 19.69 -7.34
CA ILE A 204 1.85 19.11 -7.15
C ILE A 204 0.79 20.21 -6.95
N LEU A 205 1.17 21.32 -6.29
CA LEU A 205 0.27 22.46 -6.08
C LEU A 205 0.04 23.28 -7.37
N GLU A 206 1.03 23.37 -8.25
CA GLU A 206 0.94 24.15 -9.49
C GLU A 206 0.06 23.47 -10.56
N VAL A 207 0.01 22.13 -10.56
CA VAL A 207 -0.85 21.35 -11.47
C VAL A 207 -2.34 21.36 -11.04
N THR A 208 -2.62 21.55 -9.75
CA THR A 208 -4.01 21.56 -9.23
C THR A 208 -4.69 22.93 -9.32
N MET A 209 -3.95 24.03 -9.45
CA MET A 209 -4.54 25.37 -9.60
C MET A 209 -4.73 25.82 -11.06
N ALA A 210 -4.25 25.05 -12.04
CA ALA A 210 -4.29 25.44 -13.46
C ALA A 210 -5.58 25.04 -14.22
N ASN A 211 -6.62 24.53 -13.54
CA ASN A 211 -7.84 24.09 -14.22
C ASN A 211 -9.15 24.69 -13.66
N PRO A 212 -9.40 26.00 -13.85
CA PRO A 212 -10.74 26.55 -13.76
C PRO A 212 -11.39 26.61 -15.16
N SER A 213 -12.58 26.03 -15.34
CA SER A 213 -13.51 26.10 -16.50
C SER A 213 -13.71 24.73 -17.18
N HIS A 214 -14.85 24.06 -17.06
CA HIS A 214 -16.16 24.52 -17.51
C HIS A 214 -17.31 23.82 -16.75
N GLU A 215 -17.90 24.49 -15.77
CA GLU A 215 -19.33 24.37 -15.51
C GLU A 215 -20.02 25.60 -16.09
N LYS A 216 -20.56 25.44 -17.30
CA LYS A 216 -21.75 26.18 -17.73
C LYS A 216 -22.79 25.16 -18.12
N SER A 217 -23.46 24.62 -17.10
CA SER A 217 -24.88 24.33 -17.21
C SER A 217 -25.59 25.66 -17.50
N LYS A 218 -26.16 25.78 -18.70
CA LYS A 218 -27.22 26.75 -18.96
C LYS A 218 -28.30 26.04 -19.77
N ALA A 219 -29.34 25.66 -19.03
CA ALA A 219 -30.75 25.62 -19.41
C ALA A 219 -31.06 25.48 -20.91
N MET A 220 -31.54 24.28 -21.28
CA MET A 220 -32.76 24.10 -22.06
C MET A 220 -33.32 22.70 -21.81
#